data_AF-A0A261U042-F1
#
_entry.id   AF-A0A261U042-F1
#
_cell.length_a   1.000
_cell.length_b   1.000
_cell.length_c   1.000
_cell.angle_alpha   90.00
_cell.angle_beta   90.00
_cell.angle_gamma   90.00
#
_symmetry.space_group_name_H-M   'P 1'
#
loop_
_entity.id
_entity.type
_entity.pdbx_description
1 polymer ?
#
loop_
_entity_poly.entity_id
_entity_poly.type
_entity_poly.pdbx_seq_one_letter_code
_entity_poly.pdbx_strand_id
1 'polypeptide(L)'
;MANPYFNAQYYLQNNPDLVLAGITVETAEAHYTKYGAFEESKAGAPRLPNAWFDASFYLQSNPDLIAAGLTLGQALDHYAQYGIFEGRAFSDDADLDPSEFDASAYAAANEDLRTAFGIEDASDLTAEQTADLLGHYLAYGLYESRTTGQTGDFANLVGQSQAAPIAVTAGTVAVGTQFDDTFTLDAATVATASVNGVAGDDTLVITGAGATAVRLTSVENIAINDAADVTVTGTGVETLSFTNASGASYAGALVSDITIGAGTTDVEFAFTGVTGSSDELSLKLAADANVSNGVAVSGVETVDLDLAATVDSNGNFVSAGQIAQLNANGVEGSSLTVNITGGNAASTNSLVVESFGSAELANVTIDGSDYLGGQTLTAGASLANVNVTINGGAGKDLLSTNTAAGHTATLNGGAGDDTLVASLGQDILTGGAGNDVFQFTTANSLVSLTNGTIDKVDTITDFSAGDSVELAATVATGTISNVGEVDANGLVSFETGFLAANTTLTAVVTALSANVGSGEQVLFKFGADAYSFVADATAGDIAGDSLIKLTGVDATKLVTDGATIEFLA
;
A
#
# COMPACT_ATOMS: atom_id res chain seq x y z
N MET A 1 -18.25 34.64 -10.72
CA MET A 1 -17.36 33.53 -10.32
C MET A 1 -15.98 34.11 -10.23
N ALA A 2 -15.19 33.66 -9.26
CA ALA A 2 -13.78 34.04 -9.22
C ALA A 2 -13.09 33.51 -10.48
N ASN A 3 -12.23 34.32 -11.09
CA ASN A 3 -11.44 33.91 -12.25
C ASN A 3 -10.42 32.85 -11.79
N PRO A 4 -10.42 31.63 -12.36
CA PRO A 4 -9.53 30.56 -11.91
C PRO A 4 -8.05 30.85 -12.15
N TYR A 5 -7.73 31.84 -13.00
CA TYR A 5 -6.36 32.27 -13.25
C TYR A 5 -5.91 33.41 -12.33
N PHE A 6 -6.78 33.99 -11.51
CA PHE A 6 -6.37 35.00 -10.53
C PHE A 6 -5.79 34.32 -9.29
N ASN A 7 -4.51 34.56 -9.00
CA ASN A 7 -3.89 34.09 -7.77
C ASN A 7 -3.84 35.22 -6.73
N ALA A 8 -4.74 35.17 -5.76
CA ALA A 8 -4.82 36.13 -4.66
C ALA A 8 -3.58 36.13 -3.75
N GLN A 9 -2.95 34.97 -3.53
CA GLN A 9 -1.75 34.81 -2.71
C GLN A 9 -0.55 35.49 -3.38
N TYR A 10 -0.27 35.18 -4.65
CA TYR A 10 0.70 35.85 -5.49
C TYR A 10 0.48 37.37 -5.50
N TYR A 11 -0.77 37.77 -5.76
CA TYR A 11 -1.15 39.17 -5.85
C TYR A 11 -0.85 39.89 -4.54
N LEU A 12 -1.20 39.34 -3.38
CA LEU A 12 -0.94 39.99 -2.09
C LEU A 12 0.54 39.92 -1.66
N GLN A 13 1.23 38.80 -1.93
CA GLN A 13 2.64 38.62 -1.59
C GLN A 13 3.54 39.61 -2.34
N ASN A 14 3.27 39.83 -3.62
CA ASN A 14 4.00 40.81 -4.44
C ASN A 14 3.57 42.25 -4.19
N ASN A 15 2.50 42.46 -3.41
CA ASN A 15 1.93 43.76 -3.11
C ASN A 15 1.68 43.94 -1.60
N PRO A 16 2.73 43.90 -0.75
CA PRO A 16 2.59 43.90 0.71
C PRO A 16 1.97 45.18 1.27
N ASP A 17 1.94 46.26 0.48
CA ASP A 17 1.22 47.49 0.82
C ASP A 17 -0.30 47.30 0.86
N LEU A 18 -0.85 46.36 0.07
CA LEU A 18 -2.27 46.02 0.09
C LEU A 18 -2.66 45.27 1.37
N VAL A 19 -1.76 44.40 1.87
CA VAL A 19 -1.94 43.71 3.15
C VAL A 19 -1.99 44.73 4.29
N LEU A 20 -1.10 45.73 4.29
CA LEU A 20 -1.13 46.84 5.26
C LEU A 20 -2.38 47.72 5.12
N ALA A 21 -2.97 47.80 3.92
CA ALA A 21 -4.22 48.49 3.66
C ALA A 21 -5.48 47.66 4.00
N GLY A 22 -5.31 46.42 4.48
CA GLY A 22 -6.40 45.54 4.88
C GLY A 22 -7.12 44.84 3.73
N ILE A 23 -6.50 44.76 2.55
CA ILE A 23 -7.00 43.91 1.47
C ILE A 23 -6.81 42.46 1.88
N THR A 24 -7.90 41.71 1.86
CA THR A 24 -7.94 40.28 2.16
C THR A 24 -8.01 39.49 0.87
N VAL A 25 -7.90 38.17 0.98
CA VAL A 25 -7.93 37.29 -0.19
C VAL A 25 -9.28 37.30 -0.89
N GLU A 26 -10.38 37.40 -0.14
CA GLU A 26 -11.74 37.45 -0.67
C GLU A 26 -12.02 38.76 -1.41
N THR A 27 -11.19 39.78 -1.16
CA THR A 27 -11.31 41.10 -1.76
C THR A 27 -10.19 41.41 -2.76
N ALA A 28 -9.18 40.54 -2.88
CA ALA A 28 -8.01 40.73 -3.72
C ALA A 28 -8.35 40.78 -5.20
N GLU A 29 -9.18 39.86 -5.69
CA GLU A 29 -9.62 39.83 -7.11
C GLU A 29 -10.47 41.06 -7.45
N ALA A 30 -11.39 41.43 -6.55
CA ALA A 30 -12.22 42.62 -6.71
C ALA A 30 -11.35 43.89 -6.70
N HIS A 31 -10.31 43.93 -5.86
CA HIS A 31 -9.32 44.98 -5.85
C HIS A 31 -8.53 45.01 -7.16
N TYR A 32 -8.03 43.87 -7.63
CA TYR A 32 -7.28 43.77 -8.88
C TYR A 32 -8.09 44.28 -10.07
N THR A 33 -9.29 43.73 -10.25
CA THR A 33 -10.19 44.06 -11.36
C THR A 33 -10.54 45.54 -11.40
N LYS A 34 -10.72 46.17 -10.23
CA LYS A 34 -11.17 47.56 -10.14
C LYS A 34 -10.03 48.58 -10.10
N TYR A 35 -8.90 48.20 -9.51
CA TYR A 35 -7.78 49.09 -9.21
C TYR A 35 -6.45 48.48 -9.60
N GLY A 36 -6.13 47.27 -9.11
CA GLY A 36 -4.80 46.67 -9.25
C GLY A 36 -4.29 46.58 -10.68
N ALA A 37 -5.13 46.19 -11.63
CA ALA A 37 -4.79 46.11 -13.05
C ALA A 37 -4.43 47.49 -13.68
N PHE A 38 -4.78 48.59 -13.02
CA PHE A 38 -4.49 49.97 -13.42
C PHE A 38 -3.40 50.63 -12.55
N GLU A 39 -2.89 49.91 -11.55
CA GLU A 39 -1.92 50.40 -10.59
C GLU A 39 -0.52 49.82 -10.83
N GLU A 40 0.47 50.55 -10.36
CA GLU A 40 1.83 50.05 -10.18
C GLU A 40 2.05 49.71 -8.70
N SER A 41 2.80 48.65 -8.43
CA SER A 41 3.35 48.35 -7.12
C SER A 41 4.25 49.50 -6.64
N LYS A 42 4.59 49.49 -5.34
CA LYS A 42 5.52 50.49 -4.77
C LYS A 42 6.90 50.54 -5.45
N ALA A 43 7.27 49.47 -6.15
CA ALA A 43 8.50 49.36 -6.93
C ALA A 43 8.39 49.94 -8.36
N GLY A 44 7.22 50.42 -8.79
CA GLY A 44 6.98 50.98 -10.12
C GLY A 44 6.73 49.94 -11.21
N ALA A 45 6.33 48.71 -10.84
CA ALA A 45 5.99 47.64 -11.77
C ALA A 45 4.47 47.38 -11.74
N PRO A 46 3.83 46.98 -12.86
CA PRO A 46 2.40 46.61 -12.87
C PRO A 46 2.08 45.58 -11.79
N ARG A 47 0.92 45.69 -11.13
CA ARG A 47 0.48 44.63 -10.23
C ARG A 47 -0.10 43.48 -11.07
N LEU A 48 0.60 42.35 -11.14
CA LEU A 48 0.18 41.20 -11.93
C LEU A 48 -0.78 40.30 -11.11
N PRO A 49 -1.81 39.70 -11.74
CA PRO A 49 -2.77 38.82 -11.06
C PRO A 49 -2.20 37.42 -10.74
N ASN A 50 -1.11 37.05 -11.42
CA ASN A 50 -0.33 35.83 -11.27
C ASN A 50 1.04 36.10 -11.93
N ALA A 51 1.95 35.12 -11.94
CA ALA A 51 3.30 35.35 -12.47
C ALA A 51 3.43 35.36 -13.99
N TRP A 52 2.39 34.94 -14.71
CA TRP A 52 2.47 34.71 -16.14
C TRP A 52 1.60 35.67 -16.97
N PHE A 53 0.56 36.29 -16.42
CA PHE A 53 -0.36 37.14 -17.16
C PHE A 53 -0.05 38.63 -16.98
N ASP A 54 0.27 39.32 -18.07
CA ASP A 54 0.36 40.78 -18.11
C ASP A 54 -0.82 41.36 -18.89
N ALA A 55 -1.76 41.99 -18.16
CA ALA A 55 -2.93 42.64 -18.74
C ALA A 55 -2.59 43.78 -19.72
N SER A 56 -1.50 44.52 -19.44
CA SER A 56 -1.05 45.62 -20.29
C SER A 56 -0.45 45.11 -21.58
N PHE A 57 0.36 44.05 -21.52
CA PHE A 57 0.85 43.38 -22.71
C PHE A 57 -0.30 42.77 -23.52
N TYR A 58 -1.18 42.01 -22.85
CA TYR A 58 -2.28 41.31 -23.50
C TYR A 58 -3.16 42.26 -24.32
N LEU A 59 -3.53 43.43 -23.79
CA LEU A 59 -4.31 44.40 -24.57
C LEU A 59 -3.49 45.08 -25.67
N GLN A 60 -2.21 45.39 -25.44
CA GLN A 60 -1.35 46.02 -26.46
C GLN A 60 -1.13 45.10 -27.66
N SER A 61 -0.96 43.79 -27.41
CA SER A 61 -0.78 42.77 -28.43
C SER A 61 -2.08 42.43 -29.17
N ASN A 62 -3.24 42.83 -28.62
CA ASN A 62 -4.57 42.54 -29.17
C ASN A 62 -5.40 43.83 -29.35
N PRO A 63 -5.06 44.71 -30.33
CA PRO A 63 -5.73 45.99 -30.53
C PRO A 63 -7.22 45.89 -30.89
N ASP A 64 -7.66 44.74 -31.38
CA ASP A 64 -9.07 44.42 -31.63
C ASP A 64 -9.90 44.44 -30.34
N LEU A 65 -9.31 43.99 -29.22
CA LEU A 65 -9.96 44.03 -27.90
C LEU A 65 -10.07 45.46 -27.38
N ILE A 66 -9.03 46.29 -27.59
CA ILE A 66 -9.07 47.72 -27.27
C ILE A 66 -10.17 48.40 -28.08
N ALA A 67 -10.29 48.09 -29.38
CA ALA A 67 -11.34 48.63 -30.25
C ALA A 67 -12.74 48.17 -29.81
N ALA A 68 -12.86 46.98 -29.24
CA ALA A 68 -14.08 46.46 -28.62
C ALA A 68 -14.38 47.05 -27.23
N GLY A 69 -13.49 47.87 -26.68
CA GLY A 69 -13.67 48.59 -25.41
C GLY A 69 -13.26 47.80 -24.16
N LEU A 70 -12.46 46.75 -24.32
CA LEU A 70 -11.94 45.97 -23.20
C LEU A 70 -11.00 46.81 -22.32
N THR A 71 -11.14 46.70 -21.00
CA THR A 71 -10.28 47.40 -20.02
C THR A 71 -9.22 46.46 -19.43
N LEU A 72 -8.16 47.03 -18.80
CA LEU A 72 -7.10 46.23 -18.16
C LEU A 72 -7.66 45.24 -17.13
N GLY A 73 -8.61 45.68 -16.30
CA GLY A 73 -9.28 44.82 -15.32
C GLY A 73 -10.11 43.69 -15.94
N GLN A 74 -10.45 43.74 -17.23
CA GLN A 74 -11.21 42.71 -17.94
C GLN A 74 -10.31 41.79 -18.79
N ALA A 75 -9.01 42.06 -18.86
CA ALA A 75 -8.09 41.34 -19.73
C ALA A 75 -7.96 39.87 -19.31
N LEU A 76 -7.79 39.59 -18.01
CA LEU A 76 -7.66 38.22 -17.49
C LEU A 76 -8.94 37.42 -17.73
N ASP A 77 -10.11 38.01 -17.53
CA ASP A 77 -11.41 37.37 -17.80
C ASP A 77 -11.59 37.02 -19.27
N HIS A 78 -11.16 37.90 -20.17
CA HIS A 78 -11.22 37.62 -21.59
C HIS A 78 -10.23 36.53 -21.99
N TYR A 79 -9.00 36.57 -21.48
CA TYR A 79 -8.03 35.51 -21.73
C TYR A 79 -8.57 34.15 -21.26
N ALA A 80 -9.16 34.13 -20.06
CA ALA A 80 -9.74 32.95 -19.45
C ALA A 80 -10.84 32.30 -20.29
N GLN A 81 -11.70 33.12 -20.91
CA GLN A 81 -12.88 32.65 -21.64
C GLN A 81 -12.62 32.44 -23.13
N TYR A 82 -11.71 33.20 -23.73
CA TYR A 82 -11.54 33.27 -25.17
C TYR A 82 -10.06 33.23 -25.58
N GLY A 83 -9.21 34.03 -24.92
CA GLY A 83 -7.83 34.22 -25.36
C GLY A 83 -7.00 32.94 -25.41
N ILE A 84 -7.23 32.02 -24.46
CA ILE A 84 -6.55 30.72 -24.45
C ILE A 84 -6.94 29.85 -25.66
N PHE A 85 -8.23 29.80 -25.99
CA PHE A 85 -8.76 29.07 -27.15
C PHE A 85 -8.43 29.74 -28.50
N GLU A 86 -8.16 31.04 -28.48
CA GLU A 86 -7.69 31.81 -29.62
C GLU A 86 -6.16 31.71 -29.82
N GLY A 87 -5.43 31.07 -28.90
CA GLY A 87 -3.97 30.97 -28.94
C GLY A 87 -3.26 32.32 -28.77
N ARG A 88 -3.85 33.26 -28.03
CA ARG A 88 -3.27 34.60 -27.82
C ARG A 88 -2.18 34.53 -26.74
N ALA A 89 -1.03 35.17 -26.99
CA ALA A 89 0.03 35.33 -26.00
C ALA A 89 -0.44 36.19 -24.81
N PHE A 90 0.04 35.86 -23.61
CA PHE A 90 -0.39 36.48 -22.34
C PHE A 90 0.69 37.26 -21.59
N SER A 91 1.95 37.18 -22.01
CA SER A 91 3.05 38.05 -21.56
C SER A 91 4.04 38.35 -22.69
N ASP A 92 4.93 39.32 -22.48
CA ASP A 92 6.02 39.64 -23.40
C ASP A 92 7.24 38.72 -23.26
N ASP A 93 7.21 37.79 -22.32
CA ASP A 93 8.25 36.80 -22.10
C ASP A 93 8.08 35.64 -23.10
N ALA A 94 9.09 35.44 -23.94
CA ALA A 94 9.07 34.40 -24.96
C ALA A 94 9.02 32.98 -24.35
N ASP A 95 9.55 32.82 -23.13
CA ASP A 95 9.54 31.54 -22.41
C ASP A 95 8.17 31.24 -21.79
N LEU A 96 7.23 32.20 -21.84
CA LEU A 96 5.83 32.08 -21.44
C LEU A 96 4.87 32.00 -22.65
N ASP A 97 5.37 31.79 -23.86
CA ASP A 97 4.51 31.59 -25.03
C ASP A 97 3.66 30.31 -24.84
N PRO A 98 2.33 30.33 -25.10
CA PRO A 98 1.47 29.16 -24.99
C PRO A 98 1.97 27.92 -25.76
N SER A 99 2.76 28.11 -26.84
CA SER A 99 3.33 27.02 -27.63
C SER A 99 4.49 26.31 -26.96
N GLU A 100 5.10 26.91 -25.93
CA GLU A 100 6.12 26.26 -25.11
C GLU A 100 5.52 25.24 -24.13
N PHE A 101 4.19 25.18 -23.97
CA PHE A 101 3.52 24.15 -23.14
C PHE A 101 3.32 22.83 -23.89
N ASP A 102 3.84 21.74 -23.31
CA ASP A 102 3.77 20.39 -23.86
C ASP A 102 2.49 19.70 -23.37
N ALA A 103 1.40 20.02 -24.06
CA ALA A 103 0.10 19.42 -23.80
C ALA A 103 0.11 17.90 -23.99
N SER A 104 0.98 17.36 -24.87
CA SER A 104 1.03 15.92 -25.15
C SER A 104 1.60 15.15 -23.95
N ALA A 105 2.72 15.64 -23.40
CA ALA A 105 3.31 15.08 -22.21
C ALA A 105 2.41 15.25 -20.97
N TYR A 106 1.75 16.41 -20.83
CA TYR A 106 0.79 16.63 -19.76
C TYR A 106 -0.40 15.69 -19.82
N ALA A 107 -1.00 15.47 -21.00
CA ALA A 107 -2.07 14.50 -21.17
C ALA A 107 -1.61 13.06 -20.90
N ALA A 108 -0.39 12.69 -21.32
CA ALA A 108 0.16 11.35 -21.10
C ALA A 108 0.37 11.04 -19.61
N ALA A 109 0.75 12.04 -18.81
CA ALA A 109 0.95 11.91 -17.36
C ALA A 109 -0.36 11.94 -16.56
N ASN A 110 -1.47 12.39 -17.14
CA ASN A 110 -2.74 12.66 -16.44
C ASN A 110 -3.92 11.99 -17.15
N GLU A 111 -4.16 10.70 -16.84
CA GLU A 111 -5.20 9.87 -17.48
C GLU A 111 -6.63 10.38 -17.24
N ASP A 112 -6.87 10.99 -16.09
CA ASP A 112 -8.15 11.60 -15.75
C ASP A 112 -8.47 12.79 -16.66
N LEU A 113 -7.49 13.63 -17.00
CA LEU A 113 -7.66 14.75 -17.94
C LEU A 113 -7.92 14.26 -19.36
N ARG A 114 -7.29 13.15 -19.77
CA ARG A 114 -7.61 12.52 -21.05
C ARG A 114 -9.06 12.09 -21.11
N THR A 115 -9.58 11.52 -20.03
CA THR A 115 -10.99 11.16 -19.92
C THR A 115 -11.88 12.40 -19.94
N ALA A 116 -11.54 13.43 -19.17
CA ALA A 116 -12.32 14.67 -19.06
C ALA A 116 -12.42 15.45 -20.38
N PHE A 117 -11.32 15.52 -21.14
CA PHE A 117 -11.24 16.26 -22.40
C PHE A 117 -11.39 15.38 -23.65
N GLY A 118 -11.79 14.11 -23.49
CA GLY A 118 -12.05 13.19 -24.59
C GLY A 118 -10.83 12.93 -25.47
N ILE A 119 -9.65 12.79 -24.88
CA ILE A 119 -8.37 12.57 -25.56
C ILE A 119 -8.10 11.05 -25.65
N GLU A 120 -8.31 10.48 -26.84
CA GLU A 120 -8.01 9.07 -27.10
C GLU A 120 -6.50 8.82 -27.24
N ASP A 121 -5.78 9.70 -27.93
CA ASP A 121 -4.34 9.63 -28.17
C ASP A 121 -3.66 10.94 -27.73
N ALA A 122 -2.79 10.86 -26.73
CA ALA A 122 -2.08 12.02 -26.19
C ALA A 122 -1.04 12.61 -27.16
N SER A 123 -0.69 11.92 -28.24
CA SER A 123 0.27 12.39 -29.24
C SER A 123 -0.35 13.15 -30.42
N ASP A 124 -1.69 13.17 -30.52
CA ASP A 124 -2.44 13.83 -31.60
C ASP A 124 -3.58 14.68 -31.02
N LEU A 125 -3.21 15.85 -30.48
CA LEU A 125 -4.15 16.77 -29.82
C LEU A 125 -4.72 17.79 -30.81
N THR A 126 -6.02 18.06 -30.69
CA THR A 126 -6.65 19.21 -31.36
C THR A 126 -6.28 20.52 -30.66
N ALA A 127 -6.39 21.65 -31.37
CA ALA A 127 -6.14 22.97 -30.78
C ALA A 127 -7.04 23.28 -29.56
N GLU A 128 -8.28 22.77 -29.56
CA GLU A 128 -9.20 22.90 -28.42
C GLU A 128 -8.70 22.09 -27.22
N GLN A 129 -8.31 20.83 -27.43
CA GLN A 129 -7.72 19.98 -26.37
C GLN A 129 -6.41 20.55 -25.83
N THR A 130 -5.55 21.11 -26.68
CA THR A 130 -4.32 21.80 -26.24
C THR A 130 -4.66 23.00 -25.37
N ALA A 131 -5.65 23.81 -25.76
CA ALA A 131 -6.10 24.95 -24.97
C ALA A 131 -6.76 24.54 -23.64
N ASP A 132 -7.57 23.49 -23.64
CA ASP A 132 -8.19 22.92 -22.43
C ASP A 132 -7.12 22.41 -21.44
N LEU A 133 -6.10 21.70 -21.93
CA LEU A 133 -4.99 21.20 -21.11
C LEU A 133 -4.13 22.34 -20.56
N LEU A 134 -3.81 23.34 -21.39
CA LEU A 134 -3.10 24.54 -20.94
C LEU A 134 -3.92 25.29 -19.89
N GLY A 135 -5.22 25.43 -20.12
CA GLY A 135 -6.14 26.11 -19.20
C GLY A 135 -6.21 25.39 -17.87
N HIS A 136 -6.34 24.06 -17.91
CA HIS A 136 -6.26 23.23 -16.72
C HIS A 136 -4.93 23.42 -15.99
N TYR A 137 -3.80 23.38 -16.70
CA TYR A 137 -2.48 23.53 -16.09
C TYR A 137 -2.29 24.89 -15.41
N LEU A 138 -2.65 25.99 -16.10
CA LEU A 138 -2.53 27.35 -15.59
C LEU A 138 -3.47 27.65 -14.42
N ALA A 139 -4.64 26.99 -14.37
CA ALA A 139 -5.63 27.17 -13.31
C ALA A 139 -5.43 26.25 -12.10
N TYR A 140 -5.10 24.98 -12.34
CA TYR A 140 -5.18 23.91 -11.34
C TYR A 140 -3.93 23.03 -11.33
N GLY A 141 -3.42 22.67 -12.51
CA GLY A 141 -2.38 21.66 -12.62
C GLY A 141 -1.11 21.94 -11.82
N LEU A 142 -0.72 23.21 -11.71
CA LEU A 142 0.40 23.61 -10.85
C LEU A 142 0.13 23.38 -9.36
N TYR A 143 -1.08 23.71 -8.88
CA TYR A 143 -1.44 23.57 -7.47
C TYR A 143 -1.69 22.10 -7.10
N GLU A 144 -2.16 21.31 -8.05
CA GLU A 144 -2.30 19.85 -7.91
C GLU A 144 -0.97 19.10 -8.06
N SER A 145 0.17 19.80 -8.12
CA SER A 145 1.50 19.23 -8.33
C SER A 145 1.60 18.30 -9.55
N ARG A 146 0.75 18.51 -10.56
CA ARG A 146 0.75 17.68 -11.78
C ARG A 146 1.93 18.06 -12.66
N THR A 147 2.82 17.10 -12.88
CA THR A 147 3.96 17.30 -13.78
C THR A 147 3.51 17.28 -15.24
N THR A 148 4.09 18.17 -16.05
CA THR A 148 3.85 18.26 -17.50
C THR A 148 4.85 17.44 -18.32
N GLY A 149 5.77 16.72 -17.66
CA GLY A 149 6.95 16.15 -18.31
C GLY A 149 7.95 17.20 -18.81
N GLN A 150 7.69 18.50 -18.60
CA GLN A 150 8.59 19.56 -19.00
C GLN A 150 9.67 19.82 -17.96
N THR A 151 10.91 19.85 -18.43
CA THR A 151 12.04 20.48 -17.75
C THR A 151 12.43 21.70 -18.57
N GLY A 152 11.75 22.83 -18.34
CA GLY A 152 11.92 24.05 -19.15
C GLY A 152 11.48 25.31 -18.42
N ASP A 153 11.75 26.46 -19.03
CA ASP A 153 11.55 27.78 -18.42
C ASP A 153 10.06 28.12 -18.24
N PHE A 154 9.17 27.64 -19.11
CA PHE A 154 7.71 27.85 -19.01
C PHE A 154 7.14 27.41 -17.66
N ALA A 155 7.33 26.14 -17.27
CA ALA A 155 6.79 25.61 -16.02
C ALA A 155 7.36 26.35 -14.80
N ASN A 156 8.64 26.72 -14.83
CA ASN A 156 9.28 27.48 -13.76
C ASN A 156 8.70 28.89 -13.64
N LEU A 157 8.46 29.58 -14.76
CA LEU A 157 7.92 30.93 -14.79
C LEU A 157 6.45 30.98 -14.37
N VAL A 158 5.60 30.08 -14.89
CA VAL A 158 4.21 29.98 -14.44
C VAL A 158 4.15 29.60 -12.95
N GLY A 159 5.03 28.70 -12.51
CA GLY A 159 5.17 28.26 -11.13
C GLY A 159 5.53 29.37 -10.13
N GLN A 160 6.09 30.50 -10.57
CA GLN A 160 6.28 31.68 -9.72
C GLN A 160 4.94 32.28 -9.23
N SER A 161 3.81 31.83 -9.76
CA SER A 161 2.49 32.17 -9.23
C SER A 161 2.24 31.55 -7.86
N GLN A 162 2.92 30.46 -7.50
CA GLN A 162 2.84 29.90 -6.15
C GLN A 162 3.64 30.78 -5.18
N ALA A 163 3.18 30.87 -3.92
CA ALA A 163 3.93 31.59 -2.91
C ALA A 163 5.30 30.94 -2.69
N ALA A 164 6.35 31.77 -2.59
CA ALA A 164 7.65 31.27 -2.20
C ALA A 164 7.57 30.50 -0.86
N PRO A 165 8.22 29.32 -0.75
CA PRO A 165 8.14 28.52 0.47
C PRO A 165 8.55 29.30 1.72
N ILE A 166 7.81 29.11 2.81
CA ILE A 166 8.06 29.74 4.10
C ILE A 166 9.18 28.96 4.81
N ALA A 167 10.36 29.55 4.91
CA ALA A 167 11.49 28.94 5.62
C ALA A 167 11.22 28.88 7.13
N VAL A 168 11.24 27.68 7.70
CA VAL A 168 11.08 27.44 9.13
C VAL A 168 12.40 27.73 9.83
N THR A 169 12.40 28.70 10.74
CA THR A 169 13.60 29.11 11.50
C THR A 169 13.46 28.70 12.97
N ALA A 170 14.57 28.30 13.59
CA ALA A 170 14.60 27.91 14.99
C ALA A 170 14.10 29.02 15.94
N GLY A 171 13.31 28.63 16.93
CA GLY A 171 12.86 29.52 18.01
C GLY A 171 11.66 30.42 17.69
N THR A 172 11.06 30.29 16.50
CA THR A 172 9.82 30.98 16.10
C THR A 172 8.76 29.98 15.64
N VAL A 173 7.49 30.35 15.77
CA VAL A 173 6.40 29.63 15.10
C VAL A 173 6.36 30.13 13.66
N ALA A 174 6.57 29.23 12.69
CA ALA A 174 6.29 29.54 11.30
C ALA A 174 4.77 29.52 11.12
N VAL A 175 4.19 30.63 10.68
CA VAL A 175 2.75 30.78 10.53
C VAL A 175 2.46 31.04 9.05
N GLY A 176 1.60 30.21 8.48
CA GLY A 176 1.07 30.35 7.14
C GLY A 176 -0.01 31.40 7.04
N THR A 177 -0.76 31.30 5.96
CA THR A 177 -1.85 32.14 5.52
C THR A 177 -3.13 31.31 5.57
N GLN A 178 -4.18 31.70 4.88
CA GLN A 178 -5.43 30.92 4.83
C GLN A 178 -5.54 30.08 3.55
N PHE A 179 -4.40 29.85 2.90
CA PHE A 179 -4.23 29.14 1.65
C PHE A 179 -3.15 28.10 1.82
N ASP A 180 -3.06 27.22 0.83
CA ASP A 180 -2.03 26.23 0.67
C ASP A 180 -0.64 26.91 0.71
N ASP A 181 0.06 26.70 1.81
CA ASP A 181 1.43 27.16 2.01
C ASP A 181 2.39 25.98 2.04
N THR A 182 3.59 26.18 1.46
CA THR A 182 4.70 25.24 1.60
C THR A 182 5.69 25.78 2.62
N PHE A 183 5.95 25.02 3.67
CA PHE A 183 6.99 25.28 4.66
C PHE A 183 8.22 24.44 4.34
N THR A 184 9.41 25.02 4.47
CA THR A 184 10.67 24.29 4.28
C THR A 184 11.51 24.33 5.55
N LEU A 185 12.01 23.16 5.97
CA LEU A 185 12.85 23.01 7.16
C LEU A 185 14.11 22.21 6.80
N ASP A 186 15.27 22.72 7.22
CA ASP A 186 16.54 21.98 7.18
C ASP A 186 16.86 21.47 8.59
N ALA A 187 16.68 20.17 8.80
CA ALA A 187 16.87 19.45 10.05
C ALA A 187 18.34 19.42 10.50
N ALA A 188 19.30 19.69 9.61
CA ALA A 188 20.69 19.91 10.01
C ALA A 188 20.89 21.22 10.79
N THR A 189 19.96 22.17 10.67
CA THR A 189 20.07 23.51 11.28
C THR A 189 18.99 23.83 12.30
N VAL A 190 17.84 23.15 12.26
CA VAL A 190 16.67 23.44 13.08
C VAL A 190 16.31 22.27 14.00
N ALA A 191 16.90 22.21 15.20
CA ALA A 191 16.64 21.11 16.14
C ALA A 191 15.19 21.06 16.67
N THR A 192 14.51 22.20 16.79
CA THR A 192 13.10 22.26 17.19
C THR A 192 12.34 23.33 16.41
N ALA A 193 11.12 23.02 16.01
CA ALA A 193 10.25 23.93 15.27
C ALA A 193 8.78 23.79 15.66
N SER A 194 8.01 24.84 15.37
CA SER A 194 6.56 24.79 15.38
C SER A 194 6.02 25.44 14.12
N VAL A 195 5.11 24.76 13.43
CA VAL A 195 4.48 25.22 12.19
C VAL A 195 2.98 25.28 12.42
N ASN A 196 2.37 26.35 11.93
CA ASN A 196 0.93 26.56 11.94
C ASN A 196 0.49 26.98 10.55
N GLY A 197 -0.08 26.08 9.75
CA GLY A 197 -0.56 26.40 8.41
C GLY A 197 -1.77 27.32 8.41
N VAL A 198 -2.57 27.27 9.50
CA VAL A 198 -3.82 28.02 9.73
C VAL A 198 -5.00 27.42 8.95
N ALA A 199 -5.07 27.59 7.64
CA ALA A 199 -6.11 27.04 6.77
C ALA A 199 -5.59 26.91 5.34
N GLY A 200 -6.18 26.01 4.56
CA GLY A 200 -5.65 25.59 3.27
C GLY A 200 -5.25 24.13 3.34
N ASP A 201 -4.65 23.63 2.26
CA ASP A 201 -3.96 22.34 2.21
C ASP A 201 -2.45 22.60 2.33
N ASP A 202 -1.94 22.61 3.57
CA ASP A 202 -0.61 23.08 3.89
C ASP A 202 0.42 21.94 3.87
N THR A 203 1.61 22.22 3.33
CA THR A 203 2.68 21.23 3.18
C THR A 203 3.93 21.60 3.97
N LEU A 204 4.46 20.68 4.78
CA LEU A 204 5.79 20.80 5.39
C LEU A 204 6.79 19.87 4.69
N VAL A 205 7.85 20.46 4.14
CA VAL A 205 9.01 19.75 3.57
C VAL A 205 10.18 19.83 4.54
N ILE A 206 10.66 18.68 5.00
CA ILE A 206 11.83 18.52 5.88
C ILE A 206 12.96 17.88 5.08
N THR A 207 14.14 18.50 5.14
CA THR A 207 15.38 18.00 4.52
C THR A 207 16.53 18.02 5.50
N GLY A 208 17.65 17.37 5.16
CA GLY A 208 18.92 17.52 5.88
C GLY A 208 19.10 16.53 7.03
N ALA A 209 20.36 16.14 7.26
CA ALA A 209 20.71 15.13 8.26
C ALA A 209 20.95 15.78 9.65
N GLY A 210 19.92 15.80 10.49
CA GLY A 210 20.04 16.22 11.88
C GLY A 210 18.78 15.96 12.70
N ALA A 211 18.95 15.55 13.96
CA ALA A 211 17.82 15.26 14.84
C ALA A 211 16.95 16.50 15.06
N THR A 212 15.67 16.39 14.69
CA THR A 212 14.74 17.51 14.68
C THR A 212 13.37 17.11 15.21
N ALA A 213 12.79 17.95 16.06
CA ALA A 213 11.42 17.79 16.54
C ALA A 213 10.51 18.93 16.04
N VAL A 214 9.44 18.58 15.31
CA VAL A 214 8.48 19.55 14.76
C VAL A 214 7.10 19.34 15.39
N ARG A 215 6.47 20.45 15.78
CA ARG A 215 5.07 20.47 16.24
C ARG A 215 4.19 21.18 15.23
N LEU A 216 3.12 20.54 14.78
CA LEU A 216 2.22 21.04 13.74
C LEU A 216 0.83 21.40 14.29
N THR A 217 0.22 22.42 13.69
CA THR A 217 -1.20 22.75 13.79
C THR A 217 -1.69 23.11 12.39
N SER A 218 -2.80 22.52 11.92
CA SER A 218 -3.34 22.78 10.56
C SER A 218 -2.25 22.66 9.49
N VAL A 219 -1.66 21.46 9.37
CA VAL A 219 -0.73 21.12 8.29
C VAL A 219 -1.10 19.71 7.86
N GLU A 220 -1.48 19.57 6.61
CA GLU A 220 -2.14 18.38 6.07
C GLU A 220 -1.11 17.43 5.44
N ASN A 221 -0.07 17.96 4.82
CA ASN A 221 0.91 17.17 4.08
C ASN A 221 2.32 17.29 4.66
N ILE A 222 3.03 16.17 4.75
CA ILE A 222 4.42 16.14 5.19
C ILE A 222 5.27 15.37 4.20
N ALA A 223 6.40 15.97 3.83
CA ALA A 223 7.45 15.32 3.05
C ALA A 223 8.78 15.36 3.80
N ILE A 224 9.34 14.19 4.10
CA ILE A 224 10.65 14.03 4.75
C ILE A 224 11.62 13.43 3.74
N ASN A 225 12.52 14.28 3.22
CA ASN A 225 13.38 13.95 2.10
C ASN A 225 14.86 14.11 2.48
N ASP A 226 15.67 13.07 2.30
CA ASP A 226 17.11 13.10 2.61
C ASP A 226 17.38 13.60 4.05
N ALA A 227 16.57 13.12 5.01
CA ALA A 227 16.60 13.57 6.40
C ALA A 227 16.65 12.42 7.40
N ALA A 228 17.25 12.67 8.57
CA ALA A 228 17.45 11.66 9.59
C ALA A 228 16.98 12.12 10.97
N ASP A 229 16.49 11.19 11.79
CA ASP A 229 16.08 11.39 13.18
C ASP A 229 15.03 12.51 13.35
N VAL A 230 14.03 12.54 12.46
CA VAL A 230 12.96 13.53 12.46
C VAL A 230 11.78 13.01 13.28
N THR A 231 11.35 13.76 14.28
CA THR A 231 10.10 13.50 15.01
C THR A 231 9.08 14.59 14.70
N VAL A 232 7.93 14.21 14.16
CA VAL A 232 6.81 15.10 13.94
C VAL A 232 5.68 14.77 14.90
N THR A 233 5.09 15.80 15.50
CA THR A 233 3.86 15.68 16.29
C THR A 233 2.83 16.68 15.82
N GLY A 234 1.58 16.29 15.66
CA GLY A 234 0.57 17.20 15.13
C GLY A 234 -0.84 16.63 15.06
N THR A 235 -1.78 17.49 14.69
CA THR A 235 -3.17 17.13 14.39
C THR A 235 -3.55 17.74 13.05
N GLY A 236 -4.38 17.05 12.27
CA GLY A 236 -4.82 17.51 10.94
C GLY A 236 -3.92 17.08 9.79
N VAL A 237 -2.91 16.24 10.05
CA VAL A 237 -2.10 15.63 8.97
C VAL A 237 -2.93 14.56 8.28
N GLU A 238 -2.98 14.62 6.96
CA GLU A 238 -3.68 13.70 6.08
C GLU A 238 -2.69 12.79 5.33
N THR A 239 -1.54 13.32 4.90
CA THR A 239 -0.55 12.54 4.14
C THR A 239 0.88 12.65 4.69
N LEU A 240 1.62 11.55 4.58
CA LEU A 240 3.05 11.48 4.91
C LEU A 240 3.83 10.89 3.74
N SER A 241 4.95 11.49 3.39
CA SER A 241 5.88 10.94 2.40
C SER A 241 7.32 10.98 2.91
N PHE A 242 8.07 9.92 2.60
CA PHE A 242 9.44 9.73 3.04
C PHE A 242 10.29 9.32 1.85
N THR A 243 11.42 9.98 1.62
CA THR A 243 12.39 9.58 0.58
C THR A 243 13.79 9.71 1.14
N ASN A 244 14.60 8.65 1.08
CA ASN A 244 15.92 8.58 1.72
C ASN A 244 15.90 9.05 3.19
N ALA A 245 14.81 8.79 3.90
CA ALA A 245 14.66 9.20 5.30
C ALA A 245 15.11 8.08 6.24
N SER A 246 15.68 8.41 7.41
CA SER A 246 16.08 7.39 8.38
C SER A 246 15.71 7.76 9.81
N GLY A 247 15.09 6.87 10.58
CA GLY A 247 14.76 7.14 11.99
C GLY A 247 13.67 8.19 12.15
N ALA A 248 12.77 8.30 11.17
CA ALA A 248 11.69 9.28 11.20
C ALA A 248 10.48 8.75 11.99
N SER A 249 9.78 9.62 12.70
CA SER A 249 8.61 9.24 13.49
C SER A 249 7.52 10.29 13.37
N TYR A 250 6.28 9.84 13.31
CA TYR A 250 5.10 10.70 13.38
C TYR A 250 4.17 10.23 14.50
N ALA A 251 3.74 11.17 15.33
CA ALA A 251 2.71 10.92 16.35
C ALA A 251 1.59 11.95 16.28
N GLY A 252 0.36 11.50 16.03
CA GLY A 252 -0.77 12.40 15.77
C GLY A 252 -2.08 11.65 15.53
N ALA A 253 -3.04 12.29 14.86
CA ALA A 253 -4.23 11.58 14.38
C ALA A 253 -3.86 10.59 13.26
N LEU A 254 -4.73 9.60 13.00
CA LEU A 254 -4.59 8.71 11.86
C LEU A 254 -4.54 9.51 10.56
N VAL A 255 -3.59 9.17 9.70
CA VAL A 255 -3.40 9.73 8.35
C VAL A 255 -4.07 8.81 7.32
N SER A 256 -4.49 9.33 6.17
CA SER A 256 -5.06 8.49 5.10
C SER A 256 -3.97 7.73 4.35
N ASP A 257 -2.89 8.43 4.02
CA ASP A 257 -1.89 7.93 3.07
C ASP A 257 -0.46 8.12 3.58
N ILE A 258 0.33 7.05 3.45
CA ILE A 258 1.77 7.06 3.73
C ILE A 258 2.50 6.54 2.50
N THR A 259 3.44 7.33 1.98
CA THR A 259 4.35 6.89 0.92
C THR A 259 5.76 6.74 1.45
N ILE A 260 6.28 5.52 1.46
CA ILE A 260 7.67 5.19 1.79
C ILE A 260 8.45 4.99 0.48
N GLY A 261 9.21 6.01 0.11
CA GLY A 261 10.09 6.03 -1.05
C GLY A 261 11.44 5.34 -0.81
N ALA A 262 12.20 5.24 -1.89
CA ALA A 262 13.55 4.68 -1.97
C ALA A 262 14.46 5.10 -0.81
N GLY A 263 15.31 4.17 -0.35
CA GLY A 263 16.35 4.46 0.64
C GLY A 263 15.84 4.83 2.04
N THR A 264 14.54 4.74 2.29
CA THR A 264 13.94 5.03 3.59
C THR A 264 14.06 3.84 4.55
N THR A 265 14.48 4.08 5.79
CA THR A 265 14.61 3.07 6.84
C THR A 265 14.04 3.59 8.17
N ASP A 266 13.59 2.69 9.05
CA ASP A 266 13.26 2.99 10.45
C ASP A 266 12.21 4.10 10.61
N VAL A 267 11.01 3.87 10.11
CA VAL A 267 9.88 4.80 10.25
C VAL A 267 8.85 4.26 11.22
N GLU A 268 8.44 5.10 12.18
CA GLU A 268 7.49 4.74 13.24
C GLU A 268 6.26 5.66 13.23
N PHE A 269 5.06 5.07 13.33
CA PHE A 269 3.80 5.80 13.40
C PHE A 269 3.06 5.48 14.70
N ALA A 270 2.80 6.52 15.49
CA ALA A 270 2.04 6.43 16.72
C ALA A 270 0.75 7.26 16.60
N PHE A 271 -0.29 6.64 16.07
CA PHE A 271 -1.59 7.30 15.95
C PHE A 271 -2.30 7.36 17.30
N THR A 272 -3.05 8.44 17.51
CA THR A 272 -3.78 8.75 18.73
C THR A 272 -5.23 9.04 18.39
N GLY A 273 -6.15 8.62 19.27
CA GLY A 273 -7.57 8.81 19.04
C GLY A 273 -8.15 7.97 17.90
N VAL A 274 -7.42 6.94 17.46
CA VAL A 274 -7.94 5.88 16.60
C VAL A 274 -8.86 5.05 17.48
N THR A 275 -10.16 5.28 17.33
CA THR A 275 -11.19 4.62 18.14
C THR A 275 -12.25 4.10 17.21
N GLY A 276 -12.52 2.81 17.28
CA GLY A 276 -13.40 2.19 16.30
C GLY A 276 -13.08 0.73 16.11
N SER A 277 -13.64 0.17 15.06
CA SER A 277 -13.34 -1.19 14.61
C SER A 277 -13.17 -1.22 13.09
N SER A 278 -12.86 -0.08 12.49
CA SER A 278 -12.89 0.16 11.05
C SER A 278 -11.98 1.31 10.66
N ASP A 279 -10.82 1.40 11.31
CA ASP A 279 -9.79 2.36 10.95
C ASP A 279 -8.90 1.78 9.85
N GLU A 280 -8.64 2.58 8.82
CA GLU A 280 -7.96 2.17 7.58
C GLU A 280 -6.75 3.07 7.31
N LEU A 281 -5.66 2.47 6.83
CA LEU A 281 -4.44 3.16 6.45
C LEU A 281 -3.95 2.65 5.09
N SER A 282 -3.78 3.57 4.14
CA SER A 282 -3.09 3.28 2.88
C SER A 282 -1.58 3.51 3.03
N LEU A 283 -0.79 2.50 2.70
CA LEU A 283 0.66 2.49 2.81
C LEU A 283 1.26 2.06 1.48
N LYS A 284 1.93 2.99 0.80
CA LYS A 284 2.61 2.76 -0.47
C LYS A 284 4.11 2.63 -0.25
N LEU A 285 4.70 1.51 -0.68
CA LEU A 285 6.14 1.29 -0.64
C LEU A 285 6.72 1.31 -2.06
N ALA A 286 7.74 2.15 -2.26
CA ALA A 286 8.57 2.08 -3.47
C ALA A 286 9.33 0.75 -3.52
N ALA A 287 9.67 0.30 -4.72
CA ALA A 287 10.25 -1.02 -4.95
C ALA A 287 11.66 -1.24 -4.35
N ASP A 288 12.35 -0.16 -4.02
CA ASP A 288 13.64 -0.13 -3.33
C ASP A 288 13.56 0.49 -1.92
N ALA A 289 12.33 0.68 -1.41
CA ALA A 289 12.12 0.95 0.00
C ALA A 289 12.56 -0.29 0.80
N ASN A 290 13.61 -0.16 1.61
CA ASN A 290 14.07 -1.23 2.48
C ASN A 290 13.69 -0.89 3.92
N VAL A 291 12.51 -1.35 4.34
CA VAL A 291 12.02 -1.10 5.71
C VAL A 291 12.38 -2.27 6.62
N SER A 292 13.68 -2.52 6.81
CA SER A 292 14.18 -3.70 7.52
C SER A 292 13.77 -3.79 8.99
N ASN A 293 13.45 -2.67 9.64
CA ASN A 293 12.97 -2.63 11.02
C ASN A 293 11.43 -2.56 11.12
N GLY A 294 10.77 -2.66 9.97
CA GLY A 294 9.32 -2.66 9.81
C GLY A 294 8.65 -1.29 9.91
N VAL A 295 7.40 -1.24 9.48
CA VAL A 295 6.50 -0.12 9.68
C VAL A 295 5.65 -0.43 10.91
N ALA A 296 5.81 0.34 11.98
CA ALA A 296 4.95 0.22 13.15
C ALA A 296 3.72 1.12 12.99
N VAL A 297 2.54 0.52 13.05
CA VAL A 297 1.24 1.20 13.02
C VAL A 297 0.49 0.90 14.30
N SER A 298 -0.19 1.88 14.88
CA SER A 298 -0.93 1.70 16.13
C SER A 298 -2.42 1.99 15.96
N GLY A 299 -3.29 1.06 16.39
CA GLY A 299 -4.74 1.25 16.45
C GLY A 299 -5.49 1.07 15.13
N VAL A 300 -4.86 0.55 14.07
CA VAL A 300 -5.47 0.40 12.74
C VAL A 300 -5.98 -1.03 12.53
N GLU A 301 -7.20 -1.19 12.01
CA GLU A 301 -7.78 -2.50 11.68
C GLU A 301 -7.55 -2.94 10.24
N THR A 302 -7.39 -2.01 9.30
CA THR A 302 -7.14 -2.32 7.88
C THR A 302 -5.91 -1.57 7.38
N VAL A 303 -4.92 -2.30 6.87
CA VAL A 303 -3.74 -1.72 6.23
C VAL A 303 -3.72 -2.13 4.78
N ASP A 304 -3.85 -1.16 3.88
CA ASP A 304 -3.76 -1.36 2.44
C ASP A 304 -2.33 -1.07 1.98
N LEU A 305 -1.59 -2.14 1.69
CA LEU A 305 -0.18 -2.11 1.29
C LEU A 305 -0.06 -2.16 -0.24
N ASP A 306 0.22 -1.01 -0.86
CA ASP A 306 0.57 -0.92 -2.29
C ASP A 306 2.08 -1.06 -2.47
N LEU A 307 2.51 -2.18 -3.05
CA LEU A 307 3.91 -2.45 -3.34
C LEU A 307 4.22 -2.11 -4.80
N ALA A 308 5.03 -1.07 -5.00
CA ALA A 308 5.34 -0.60 -6.34
C ALA A 308 6.05 -1.66 -7.20
N ALA A 309 5.62 -1.79 -8.46
CA ALA A 309 6.36 -2.50 -9.49
C ALA A 309 7.44 -1.55 -10.06
N THR A 310 8.73 -1.82 -9.87
CA THR A 310 9.76 -1.11 -10.66
C THR A 310 10.52 -2.02 -11.59
N VAL A 311 10.73 -1.47 -12.77
CA VAL A 311 11.71 -1.86 -13.76
C VAL A 311 12.77 -0.75 -13.79
N ASP A 312 14.05 -1.11 -13.88
CA ASP A 312 15.14 -0.17 -14.13
C ASP A 312 14.95 0.53 -15.49
N SER A 313 15.79 1.52 -15.77
CA SER A 313 15.78 2.24 -17.05
C SER A 313 16.09 1.38 -18.28
N ASN A 314 16.48 0.11 -18.09
CA ASN A 314 16.67 -0.88 -19.15
C ASN A 314 15.50 -1.87 -19.24
N GLY A 315 14.43 -1.68 -18.46
CA GLY A 315 13.30 -2.59 -18.39
C GLY A 315 13.55 -3.87 -17.58
N ASN A 316 14.65 -3.95 -16.82
CA ASN A 316 14.96 -5.10 -15.95
C ASN A 316 14.40 -4.87 -14.55
N PHE A 317 13.95 -5.92 -13.89
CA PHE A 317 13.44 -5.83 -12.53
C PHE A 317 14.54 -5.51 -11.51
N VAL A 318 14.28 -4.55 -10.63
CA VAL A 318 15.15 -4.23 -9.49
C VAL A 318 14.69 -5.09 -8.30
N SER A 319 15.08 -6.37 -8.26
CA SER A 319 14.71 -7.22 -7.13
C SER A 319 15.55 -6.89 -5.89
N ALA A 320 15.00 -6.14 -4.94
CA ALA A 320 15.48 -6.19 -3.56
C ALA A 320 14.66 -7.25 -2.82
N GLY A 321 15.25 -8.43 -2.63
CA GLY A 321 14.69 -9.43 -1.72
C GLY A 321 14.63 -8.85 -0.31
N GLN A 322 13.46 -9.02 0.33
CA GLN A 322 13.03 -8.47 1.62
C GLN A 322 12.47 -7.03 1.51
N ILE A 323 11.14 -6.90 1.45
CA ILE A 323 10.47 -5.63 1.12
C ILE A 323 9.78 -5.00 2.34
N ALA A 324 9.25 -5.76 3.32
CA ALA A 324 8.64 -5.15 4.50
C ALA A 324 8.46 -6.08 5.72
N GLN A 325 8.44 -5.47 6.91
CA GLN A 325 7.82 -6.01 8.12
C GLN A 325 6.73 -5.03 8.54
N LEU A 326 5.55 -5.51 8.94
CA LEU A 326 4.45 -4.66 9.43
C LEU A 326 4.17 -5.02 10.88
N ASN A 327 4.34 -4.05 11.77
CA ASN A 327 4.11 -4.19 13.20
C ASN A 327 2.80 -3.47 13.56
N ALA A 328 1.68 -4.19 13.52
CA ALA A 328 0.36 -3.67 13.84
C ALA A 328 0.09 -3.71 15.36
N ASN A 329 0.57 -2.68 16.05
CA ASN A 329 0.46 -2.54 17.49
C ASN A 329 -0.93 -2.04 17.91
N GLY A 330 -1.43 -2.50 19.06
CA GLY A 330 -2.58 -1.88 19.72
C GLY A 330 -3.87 -1.80 18.92
N VAL A 331 -4.12 -2.72 17.99
CA VAL A 331 -5.40 -2.87 17.26
C VAL A 331 -6.55 -2.89 18.26
N GLU A 332 -7.53 -1.99 18.13
CA GLU A 332 -8.65 -1.89 19.09
C GLU A 332 -9.79 -2.86 18.73
N GLY A 333 -9.90 -3.26 17.45
CA GLY A 333 -10.83 -4.27 16.97
C GLY A 333 -10.46 -5.73 17.24
N SER A 334 -11.43 -6.62 17.00
CA SER A 334 -11.23 -8.08 17.06
C SER A 334 -10.54 -8.67 15.83
N SER A 335 -10.30 -7.85 14.80
CA SER A 335 -9.73 -8.29 13.52
C SER A 335 -8.75 -7.26 12.98
N LEU A 336 -7.69 -7.75 12.35
CA LEU A 336 -6.73 -6.98 11.55
C LEU A 336 -6.73 -7.55 10.12
N THR A 337 -6.82 -6.68 9.12
CA THR A 337 -6.68 -7.05 7.71
C THR A 337 -5.50 -6.29 7.11
N VAL A 338 -4.64 -6.99 6.39
CA VAL A 338 -3.55 -6.42 5.61
C VAL A 338 -3.77 -6.81 4.17
N ASN A 339 -4.21 -5.88 3.34
CA ASN A 339 -4.38 -6.11 1.91
C ASN A 339 -3.08 -5.75 1.20
N ILE A 340 -2.63 -6.58 0.26
CA ILE A 340 -1.37 -6.40 -0.46
C ILE A 340 -1.68 -6.35 -1.95
N THR A 341 -1.31 -5.25 -2.60
CA THR A 341 -1.57 -5.00 -4.01
C THR A 341 -0.29 -4.60 -4.74
N GLY A 342 -0.38 -4.51 -6.07
CA GLY A 342 0.71 -4.07 -6.93
C GLY A 342 1.62 -5.21 -7.39
N GLY A 343 2.93 -4.95 -7.42
CA GLY A 343 3.92 -5.87 -7.95
C GLY A 343 3.77 -6.17 -9.46
N ASN A 344 4.49 -7.17 -9.94
CA ASN A 344 4.37 -7.72 -11.29
C ASN A 344 4.71 -9.22 -11.29
N ALA A 345 4.44 -9.93 -12.39
CA ALA A 345 4.66 -11.38 -12.48
C ALA A 345 6.08 -11.89 -12.20
N ALA A 346 7.10 -11.02 -12.28
CA ALA A 346 8.49 -11.37 -12.01
C ALA A 346 9.00 -10.86 -10.65
N SER A 347 8.21 -10.07 -9.92
CA SER A 347 8.60 -9.61 -8.60
C SER A 347 8.42 -10.71 -7.55
N THR A 348 9.27 -10.68 -6.53
CA THR A 348 9.08 -11.47 -5.32
C THR A 348 9.01 -10.54 -4.12
N ASN A 349 7.97 -10.64 -3.31
CA ASN A 349 7.82 -9.90 -2.07
C ASN A 349 8.08 -10.79 -0.86
N SER A 350 8.49 -10.21 0.26
CA SER A 350 8.49 -10.86 1.57
C SER A 350 7.90 -9.89 2.59
N LEU A 351 6.80 -10.31 3.22
CA LEU A 351 6.12 -9.59 4.29
C LEU A 351 6.01 -10.47 5.53
N VAL A 352 6.42 -9.91 6.66
CA VAL A 352 6.12 -10.47 7.99
C VAL A 352 5.13 -9.53 8.69
N VAL A 353 4.00 -10.07 9.12
CA VAL A 353 3.02 -9.33 9.93
C VAL A 353 3.14 -9.75 11.38
N GLU A 354 3.35 -8.79 12.25
CA GLU A 354 3.39 -8.96 13.69
C GLU A 354 2.33 -8.06 14.35
N SER A 355 1.77 -8.47 15.48
CA SER A 355 0.93 -7.60 16.30
C SER A 355 1.33 -7.69 17.77
N PHE A 356 1.48 -6.54 18.43
CA PHE A 356 1.75 -6.47 19.86
C PHE A 356 0.69 -5.64 20.57
N GLY A 357 0.22 -6.13 21.72
CA GLY A 357 -0.57 -5.31 22.65
C GLY A 357 -2.06 -5.16 22.36
N SER A 358 -2.63 -5.90 21.40
CA SER A 358 -4.09 -6.01 21.27
C SER A 358 -4.61 -7.18 22.12
N ALA A 359 -5.39 -6.87 23.16
CA ALA A 359 -5.99 -7.90 24.01
C ALA A 359 -7.26 -8.53 23.39
N GLU A 360 -7.85 -7.88 22.38
CA GLU A 360 -9.12 -8.29 21.76
C GLU A 360 -8.95 -8.89 20.37
N LEU A 361 -7.76 -8.81 19.77
CA LEU A 361 -7.47 -9.39 18.46
C LEU A 361 -7.74 -10.91 18.48
N ALA A 362 -8.61 -11.35 17.58
CA ALA A 362 -9.03 -12.74 17.45
C ALA A 362 -8.78 -13.29 16.04
N ASN A 363 -8.80 -12.43 15.02
CA ASN A 363 -8.59 -12.81 13.63
C ASN A 363 -7.58 -11.88 12.95
N VAL A 364 -6.70 -12.45 12.12
CA VAL A 364 -5.81 -11.70 11.24
C VAL A 364 -5.97 -12.23 9.83
N THR A 365 -6.15 -11.33 8.87
CA THR A 365 -6.15 -11.65 7.44
C THR A 365 -4.96 -10.96 6.78
N ILE A 366 -4.12 -11.71 6.09
CA ILE A 366 -3.07 -11.21 5.20
C ILE A 366 -3.51 -11.57 3.79
N ASP A 367 -3.96 -10.60 3.01
CA ASP A 367 -4.58 -10.83 1.71
C ASP A 367 -3.68 -10.33 0.58
N GLY A 368 -2.91 -11.24 -0.02
CA GLY A 368 -2.08 -11.00 -1.19
C GLY A 368 -2.75 -11.35 -2.52
N SER A 369 -4.07 -11.53 -2.55
CA SER A 369 -4.78 -12.07 -3.73
C SER A 369 -4.71 -11.17 -4.97
N ASP A 370 -4.53 -9.87 -4.77
CA ASP A 370 -4.37 -8.88 -5.84
C ASP A 370 -2.90 -8.55 -6.17
N TYR A 371 -1.94 -9.23 -5.53
CA TYR A 371 -0.52 -9.08 -5.85
C TYR A 371 -0.12 -9.96 -7.04
N LEU A 372 0.63 -9.38 -7.99
CA LEU A 372 0.84 -9.98 -9.31
C LEU A 372 2.03 -10.95 -9.41
N GLY A 373 2.90 -11.03 -8.40
CA GLY A 373 4.13 -11.85 -8.41
C GLY A 373 4.27 -12.75 -7.18
N GLY A 374 5.35 -13.52 -7.08
CA GLY A 374 5.54 -14.42 -5.94
C GLY A 374 5.67 -13.68 -4.59
N GLN A 375 5.19 -14.29 -3.51
CA GLN A 375 5.16 -13.69 -2.18
C GLN A 375 5.71 -14.64 -1.14
N THR A 376 6.38 -14.12 -0.12
CA THR A 376 6.61 -14.83 1.14
C THR A 376 5.80 -14.11 2.21
N LEU A 377 4.68 -14.69 2.61
CA LEU A 377 3.76 -14.12 3.58
C LEU A 377 3.85 -14.91 4.88
N THR A 378 4.25 -14.23 5.95
CA THR A 378 4.42 -14.85 7.26
C THR A 378 3.60 -14.12 8.32
N ALA A 379 2.69 -14.85 8.98
CA ALA A 379 2.12 -14.42 10.25
C ALA A 379 3.12 -14.74 11.39
N GLY A 380 3.69 -13.68 11.97
CA GLY A 380 4.76 -13.78 12.95
C GLY A 380 4.35 -14.46 14.27
N ALA A 381 5.34 -14.78 15.09
CA ALA A 381 5.14 -15.54 16.33
C ALA A 381 4.22 -14.83 17.35
N SER A 382 4.11 -13.50 17.28
CA SER A 382 3.19 -12.73 18.12
C SER A 382 1.71 -13.00 17.82
N LEU A 383 1.40 -13.55 16.64
CA LEU A 383 0.06 -13.95 16.19
C LEU A 383 -0.29 -15.40 16.53
N ALA A 384 0.44 -16.06 17.43
CA ALA A 384 0.20 -17.47 17.73
C ALA A 384 -1.20 -17.74 18.31
N ASN A 385 -1.78 -16.81 19.07
CA ASN A 385 -3.08 -17.01 19.73
C ASN A 385 -4.25 -16.32 19.01
N VAL A 386 -4.19 -16.23 17.69
CA VAL A 386 -5.28 -15.69 16.85
C VAL A 386 -5.55 -16.64 15.69
N ASN A 387 -6.76 -16.58 15.13
CA ASN A 387 -7.04 -17.24 13.85
C ASN A 387 -6.38 -16.42 12.74
N VAL A 388 -5.70 -17.09 11.82
CA VAL A 388 -4.98 -16.44 10.74
C VAL A 388 -5.54 -16.92 9.41
N THR A 389 -5.81 -15.98 8.50
CA THR A 389 -6.05 -16.26 7.08
C THR A 389 -4.93 -15.63 6.29
N ILE A 390 -4.26 -16.41 5.43
CA ILE A 390 -3.30 -15.89 4.45
C ILE A 390 -3.79 -16.30 3.07
N ASN A 391 -4.00 -15.31 2.21
CA ASN A 391 -4.16 -15.53 0.78
C ASN A 391 -2.86 -15.12 0.11
N GLY A 392 -2.25 -16.02 -0.64
CA GLY A 392 -1.27 -15.68 -1.68
C GLY A 392 -1.98 -14.97 -2.83
N GLY A 393 -1.45 -15.08 -4.04
CA GLY A 393 -1.98 -14.41 -5.22
C GLY A 393 -1.62 -15.13 -6.50
N ALA A 394 -1.07 -14.39 -7.45
CA ALA A 394 -0.42 -14.97 -8.62
C ALA A 394 1.08 -15.12 -8.35
N GLY A 395 1.74 -16.11 -8.95
CA GLY A 395 3.17 -16.33 -8.77
C GLY A 395 3.45 -17.45 -7.78
N LYS A 396 4.73 -17.67 -7.46
CA LYS A 396 5.13 -18.75 -6.55
C LYS A 396 5.19 -18.23 -5.13
N ASP A 397 4.23 -18.62 -4.31
CA ASP A 397 4.07 -18.11 -2.96
C ASP A 397 4.60 -19.06 -1.89
N LEU A 398 5.07 -18.50 -0.78
CA LEU A 398 5.45 -19.19 0.44
C LEU A 398 4.60 -18.62 1.59
N LEU A 399 3.63 -19.40 2.05
CA LEU A 399 2.69 -18.99 3.09
C LEU A 399 2.99 -19.72 4.39
N SER A 400 3.09 -18.98 5.48
CA SER A 400 3.55 -19.51 6.78
C SER A 400 2.84 -18.83 7.94
N THR A 401 2.44 -19.61 8.95
CA THR A 401 1.87 -19.10 10.20
C THR A 401 2.50 -19.74 11.42
N ASN A 402 2.32 -19.09 12.56
CA ASN A 402 2.75 -19.59 13.87
C ASN A 402 1.55 -19.88 14.79
N THR A 403 0.37 -20.15 14.22
CA THR A 403 -0.87 -20.35 14.95
C THR A 403 -0.76 -21.53 15.93
N ALA A 404 -1.14 -21.29 17.18
CA ALA A 404 -1.05 -22.23 18.27
C ALA A 404 -2.25 -23.18 18.31
N ALA A 405 -2.06 -24.30 19.01
CA ALA A 405 -3.13 -25.26 19.26
C ALA A 405 -4.40 -24.57 19.81
N GLY A 406 -5.55 -24.90 19.23
CA GLY A 406 -6.85 -24.32 19.57
C GLY A 406 -7.34 -23.24 18.60
N HIS A 407 -6.44 -22.60 17.87
CA HIS A 407 -6.75 -21.62 16.82
C HIS A 407 -6.68 -22.27 15.43
N THR A 408 -7.12 -21.53 14.40
CA THR A 408 -7.20 -22.03 13.03
C THR A 408 -6.33 -21.19 12.11
N ALA A 409 -5.53 -21.83 11.25
CA ALA A 409 -4.89 -21.16 10.12
C ALA A 409 -5.59 -21.55 8.82
N THR A 410 -5.87 -20.59 7.94
CA THR A 410 -6.39 -20.82 6.59
C THR A 410 -5.38 -20.27 5.60
N LEU A 411 -4.73 -21.12 4.80
CA LEU A 411 -3.74 -20.72 3.81
C LEU A 411 -4.26 -21.07 2.41
N ASN A 412 -4.31 -20.07 1.54
CA ASN A 412 -4.73 -20.22 0.14
C ASN A 412 -3.59 -19.76 -0.77
N GLY A 413 -2.96 -20.68 -1.50
CA GLY A 413 -1.81 -20.39 -2.39
C GLY A 413 -2.21 -19.46 -3.53
N GLY A 414 -3.18 -19.88 -4.34
CA GLY A 414 -3.69 -19.07 -5.45
C GLY A 414 -3.31 -19.68 -6.78
N ALA A 415 -2.55 -18.95 -7.60
CA ALA A 415 -2.09 -19.43 -8.89
C ALA A 415 -0.56 -19.39 -8.96
N GLY A 416 0.07 -20.53 -9.23
CA GLY A 416 1.51 -20.71 -9.27
C GLY A 416 1.89 -21.97 -8.50
N ASP A 417 3.19 -22.26 -8.42
CA ASP A 417 3.66 -23.40 -7.65
C ASP A 417 3.92 -22.93 -6.22
N ASP A 418 2.97 -23.14 -5.32
CA ASP A 418 2.96 -22.55 -3.98
C ASP A 418 3.49 -23.50 -2.90
N THR A 419 3.96 -22.94 -1.79
CA THR A 419 4.39 -23.68 -0.60
C THR A 419 3.62 -23.20 0.61
N LEU A 420 2.82 -24.08 1.21
CA LEU A 420 1.96 -23.79 2.35
C LEU A 420 2.50 -24.54 3.58
N VAL A 421 2.96 -23.80 4.58
CA VAL A 421 3.54 -24.33 5.81
C VAL A 421 2.50 -24.33 6.93
N ALA A 422 2.08 -25.52 7.35
CA ALA A 422 1.14 -25.72 8.45
C ALA A 422 1.70 -25.33 9.82
N SER A 423 0.80 -25.05 10.76
CA SER A 423 1.06 -24.65 12.14
C SER A 423 0.52 -25.70 13.14
N LEU A 424 0.55 -25.44 14.45
CA LEU A 424 0.06 -26.41 15.45
C LEU A 424 -1.48 -26.45 15.54
N GLY A 425 -2.14 -25.41 15.04
CA GLY A 425 -3.59 -25.26 15.10
C GLY A 425 -4.32 -26.22 14.16
N GLN A 426 -5.62 -26.01 13.97
CA GLN A 426 -6.29 -26.65 12.84
C GLN A 426 -5.97 -25.85 11.58
N ASP A 427 -5.30 -26.48 10.63
CA ASP A 427 -4.95 -25.84 9.38
C ASP A 427 -5.91 -26.24 8.25
N ILE A 428 -6.31 -25.26 7.46
CA ILE A 428 -7.10 -25.42 6.24
C ILE A 428 -6.24 -24.89 5.10
N LEU A 429 -5.73 -25.79 4.28
CA LEU A 429 -4.79 -25.48 3.20
C LEU A 429 -5.45 -25.70 1.84
N THR A 430 -5.31 -24.73 0.96
CA THR A 430 -5.78 -24.77 -0.43
C THR A 430 -4.61 -24.35 -1.31
N GLY A 431 -4.10 -25.24 -2.16
CA GLY A 431 -2.97 -24.92 -3.03
C GLY A 431 -3.40 -23.98 -4.15
N GLY A 432 -4.49 -24.34 -4.83
CA GLY A 432 -5.01 -23.62 -5.97
C GLY A 432 -4.52 -24.21 -7.29
N ALA A 433 -4.03 -23.37 -8.19
CA ALA A 433 -3.61 -23.79 -9.52
C ALA A 433 -2.10 -23.82 -9.64
N GLY A 434 -1.51 -25.01 -9.74
CA GLY A 434 -0.08 -25.19 -9.96
C GLY A 434 0.36 -26.56 -9.45
N ASN A 435 1.64 -26.72 -9.17
CA ASN A 435 2.14 -27.87 -8.42
C ASN A 435 2.52 -27.41 -7.01
N ASP A 436 1.64 -27.67 -6.06
CA ASP A 436 1.75 -27.09 -4.72
C ASP A 436 2.43 -28.03 -3.71
N VAL A 437 3.07 -27.45 -2.70
CA VAL A 437 3.75 -28.16 -1.63
C VAL A 437 3.10 -27.84 -0.29
N PHE A 438 2.49 -28.84 0.34
CA PHE A 438 1.90 -28.73 1.67
C PHE A 438 2.88 -29.28 2.71
N GLN A 439 3.48 -28.41 3.51
CA GLN A 439 4.52 -28.80 4.48
C GLN A 439 3.93 -28.98 5.87
N PHE A 440 4.12 -30.18 6.42
CA PHE A 440 3.74 -30.57 7.77
C PHE A 440 4.93 -31.12 8.56
N THR A 441 4.83 -31.03 9.88
CA THR A 441 5.69 -31.73 10.82
C THR A 441 4.84 -32.67 11.66
N THR A 442 5.44 -33.72 12.22
CA THR A 442 4.67 -34.60 13.13
C THR A 442 4.23 -33.88 14.41
N ALA A 443 4.87 -32.76 14.77
CA ALA A 443 4.49 -31.95 15.92
C ALA A 443 3.29 -31.03 15.64
N ASN A 444 3.05 -30.68 14.38
CA ASN A 444 2.04 -29.70 13.99
C ASN A 444 0.77 -30.35 13.40
N SER A 445 0.86 -31.62 13.00
CA SER A 445 -0.25 -32.38 12.41
C SER A 445 -0.98 -33.32 13.39
N LEU A 446 -0.89 -33.04 14.69
CA LEU A 446 -1.41 -33.91 15.75
C LEU A 446 -2.93 -33.98 15.75
N VAL A 447 -3.49 -35.16 16.02
CA VAL A 447 -4.94 -35.34 16.14
C VAL A 447 -5.49 -34.53 17.32
N SER A 448 -6.44 -33.65 17.03
CA SER A 448 -7.16 -32.90 18.05
C SER A 448 -8.42 -33.65 18.51
N LEU A 449 -8.56 -33.81 19.84
CA LEU A 449 -9.68 -34.53 20.45
C LEU A 449 -10.55 -33.62 21.33
N THR A 450 -11.87 -33.73 21.17
CA THR A 450 -12.85 -33.20 22.11
C THR A 450 -13.70 -34.35 22.66
N ASN A 451 -13.68 -34.53 23.99
CA ASN A 451 -14.37 -35.62 24.68
C ASN A 451 -14.07 -37.03 24.11
N GLY A 452 -12.82 -37.26 23.70
CA GLY A 452 -12.36 -38.55 23.14
C GLY A 452 -12.82 -38.83 21.72
N THR A 453 -13.36 -37.82 21.02
CA THR A 453 -13.69 -37.88 19.59
C THR A 453 -12.78 -36.93 18.84
N ILE A 454 -12.33 -37.32 17.66
CA ILE A 454 -11.61 -36.43 16.74
C ILE A 454 -12.49 -35.22 16.45
N ASP A 455 -12.01 -34.04 16.80
CA ASP A 455 -12.73 -32.76 16.70
C ASP A 455 -12.21 -31.92 15.54
N LYS A 456 -10.87 -31.80 15.45
CA LYS A 456 -10.18 -31.04 14.41
C LYS A 456 -9.07 -31.89 13.77
N VAL A 457 -8.90 -31.72 12.46
CA VAL A 457 -7.92 -32.39 11.62
C VAL A 457 -7.46 -31.37 10.59
N ASP A 458 -6.16 -31.33 10.31
CA ASP A 458 -5.63 -30.51 9.23
C ASP A 458 -6.15 -31.00 7.90
N THR A 459 -6.57 -30.06 7.07
CA THR A 459 -7.33 -30.35 5.87
C THR A 459 -6.71 -29.67 4.67
N ILE A 460 -6.30 -30.46 3.69
CA ILE A 460 -6.04 -29.98 2.34
C ILE A 460 -7.34 -30.09 1.54
N THR A 461 -7.76 -29.00 0.92
CA THR A 461 -9.10 -28.86 0.34
C THR A 461 -9.18 -29.27 -1.13
N ASP A 462 -8.08 -29.17 -1.88
CA ASP A 462 -8.06 -29.27 -3.34
C ASP A 462 -6.90 -30.11 -3.92
N PHE A 463 -6.24 -30.91 -3.08
CA PHE A 463 -5.09 -31.75 -3.47
C PHE A 463 -5.34 -32.46 -4.82
N SER A 464 -4.48 -32.20 -5.80
CA SER A 464 -4.61 -32.61 -7.19
C SER A 464 -3.28 -33.05 -7.84
N ALA A 465 -3.34 -33.55 -9.07
CA ALA A 465 -2.17 -34.10 -9.75
C ALA A 465 -1.10 -33.02 -10.00
N GLY A 466 0.09 -33.23 -9.44
CA GLY A 466 1.18 -32.25 -9.43
C GLY A 466 1.57 -31.83 -8.01
N ASP A 467 0.62 -31.90 -7.09
CA ASP A 467 0.81 -31.49 -5.70
C ASP A 467 1.55 -32.55 -4.88
N SER A 468 2.18 -32.08 -3.81
CA SER A 468 2.90 -32.91 -2.85
C SER A 468 2.62 -32.50 -1.41
N VAL A 469 2.57 -33.48 -0.50
CA VAL A 469 2.60 -33.24 0.95
C VAL A 469 3.97 -33.65 1.45
N GLU A 470 4.70 -32.74 2.07
CA GLU A 470 6.02 -33.00 2.66
C GLU A 470 5.90 -33.11 4.19
N LEU A 471 6.36 -34.24 4.74
CA LEU A 471 6.45 -34.47 6.17
C LEU A 471 7.91 -34.31 6.63
N ALA A 472 8.19 -33.49 7.64
CA ALA A 472 9.56 -33.21 8.09
C ALA A 472 10.33 -34.40 8.72
N ALA A 473 9.77 -35.61 8.76
CA ALA A 473 10.41 -36.81 9.27
C ALA A 473 10.32 -37.96 8.26
N THR A 474 11.42 -38.70 8.07
CA THR A 474 11.43 -39.92 7.25
C THR A 474 10.44 -40.92 7.83
N VAL A 475 9.37 -41.21 7.09
CA VAL A 475 8.40 -42.23 7.47
C VAL A 475 8.72 -43.48 6.66
N ALA A 476 8.77 -44.65 7.32
CA ALA A 476 8.80 -45.91 6.58
C ALA A 476 7.38 -46.20 6.05
N THR A 477 7.26 -46.77 4.84
CA THR A 477 5.98 -47.35 4.36
C THR A 477 5.55 -48.41 5.37
N GLY A 478 4.41 -48.19 6.03
CA GLY A 478 4.08 -48.94 7.24
C GLY A 478 3.75 -50.41 7.05
N THR A 479 3.88 -51.14 8.14
CA THR A 479 3.27 -52.46 8.33
C THR A 479 2.08 -52.30 9.25
N ILE A 480 0.97 -52.93 8.92
CA ILE A 480 -0.20 -52.97 9.81
C ILE A 480 -0.51 -54.41 10.18
N SER A 481 -0.89 -54.64 11.44
CA SER A 481 -1.28 -55.96 11.93
C SER A 481 -2.76 -56.02 12.30
N ASN A 482 -3.46 -57.10 11.95
CA ASN A 482 -4.84 -57.40 12.39
C ASN A 482 -5.92 -56.34 12.02
N VAL A 483 -5.61 -55.44 11.07
CA VAL A 483 -6.53 -54.40 10.57
C VAL A 483 -6.71 -54.48 9.05
N GLY A 484 -5.66 -54.89 8.34
CA GLY A 484 -5.63 -54.97 6.88
C GLY A 484 -4.24 -55.30 6.35
N GLU A 485 -4.02 -55.00 5.08
CA GLU A 485 -2.72 -55.06 4.42
C GLU A 485 -2.35 -53.67 3.88
N VAL A 486 -1.06 -53.34 3.86
CA VAL A 486 -0.54 -52.10 3.25
C VAL A 486 0.13 -52.47 1.93
N ASP A 487 -0.23 -51.79 0.85
CA ASP A 487 0.39 -52.01 -0.46
C ASP A 487 1.72 -51.26 -0.63
N ALA A 488 2.35 -51.39 -1.80
CA ALA A 488 3.63 -50.75 -2.10
C ALA A 488 3.58 -49.22 -2.11
N ASN A 489 2.38 -48.63 -2.17
CA ASN A 489 2.15 -47.19 -2.19
C ASN A 489 1.72 -46.67 -0.80
N GLY A 490 1.72 -47.51 0.23
CA GLY A 490 1.31 -47.15 1.59
C GLY A 490 -0.20 -47.20 1.83
N LEU A 491 -1.01 -47.65 0.85
CA LEU A 491 -2.46 -47.67 0.97
C LEU A 491 -2.96 -48.89 1.76
N VAL A 492 -3.82 -48.64 2.75
CA VAL A 492 -4.46 -49.67 3.56
C VAL A 492 -5.65 -50.29 2.81
N SER A 493 -5.55 -51.60 2.61
CA SER A 493 -6.67 -52.47 2.27
C SER A 493 -7.22 -53.10 3.54
N PHE A 494 -8.29 -52.51 4.10
CA PHE A 494 -8.92 -52.99 5.33
C PHE A 494 -9.51 -54.40 5.18
N GLU A 495 -9.45 -55.19 6.25
CA GLU A 495 -10.13 -56.49 6.31
C GLU A 495 -11.64 -56.36 6.07
N THR A 496 -12.24 -57.41 5.51
CA THR A 496 -13.67 -57.42 5.19
C THR A 496 -14.50 -57.18 6.46
N GLY A 497 -15.34 -56.13 6.44
CA GLY A 497 -16.21 -55.78 7.56
C GLY A 497 -15.58 -54.85 8.60
N PHE A 498 -14.28 -54.52 8.49
CA PHE A 498 -13.59 -53.61 9.41
C PHE A 498 -14.26 -52.23 9.49
N LEU A 499 -14.50 -51.58 8.35
CA LEU A 499 -15.17 -50.28 8.29
C LEU A 499 -16.64 -50.35 8.71
N ALA A 500 -17.28 -51.52 8.57
CA ALA A 500 -18.64 -51.73 9.07
C ALA A 500 -18.68 -51.85 10.61
N ALA A 501 -17.61 -52.34 11.22
CA ALA A 501 -17.44 -52.36 12.68
C ALA A 501 -16.96 -51.02 13.25
N ASN A 502 -16.22 -50.23 12.46
CA ASN A 502 -15.63 -48.94 12.85
C ASN A 502 -16.25 -47.81 12.03
N THR A 503 -17.48 -47.41 12.37
CA THR A 503 -18.27 -46.46 11.58
C THR A 503 -17.89 -44.99 11.78
N THR A 504 -16.95 -44.67 12.66
CA THR A 504 -16.47 -43.30 12.91
C THR A 504 -15.00 -43.18 12.58
N LEU A 505 -14.56 -41.98 12.16
CA LEU A 505 -13.15 -41.71 11.91
C LEU A 505 -12.31 -41.99 13.16
N THR A 506 -12.78 -41.56 14.34
CA THR A 506 -12.15 -41.87 15.62
C THR A 506 -11.92 -43.38 15.80
N ALA A 507 -12.92 -44.22 15.53
CA ALA A 507 -12.78 -45.67 15.71
C ALA A 507 -11.75 -46.28 14.74
N VAL A 508 -11.71 -45.80 13.49
CA VAL A 508 -10.71 -46.21 12.50
C VAL A 508 -9.31 -45.80 12.96
N VAL A 509 -9.11 -44.54 13.32
CA VAL A 509 -7.81 -43.99 13.76
C VAL A 509 -7.33 -44.65 15.05
N THR A 510 -8.22 -44.92 16.02
CA THR A 510 -7.87 -45.70 17.23
C THR A 510 -7.38 -47.11 16.89
N ALA A 511 -7.99 -47.77 15.92
CA ALA A 511 -7.55 -49.08 15.47
C ALA A 511 -6.20 -49.01 14.71
N LEU A 512 -5.98 -47.98 13.90
CA LEU A 512 -4.68 -47.75 13.24
C LEU A 512 -3.58 -47.48 14.27
N SER A 513 -3.80 -46.56 15.21
CA SER A 513 -2.88 -46.21 16.30
C SER A 513 -2.43 -47.42 17.13
N ALA A 514 -3.31 -48.40 17.34
CA ALA A 514 -2.97 -49.61 18.07
C ALA A 514 -2.15 -50.63 17.26
N ASN A 515 -2.06 -50.50 15.93
CA ASN A 515 -1.59 -51.58 15.04
C ASN A 515 -0.61 -51.16 13.94
N VAL A 516 -0.39 -49.87 13.72
CA VAL A 516 0.65 -49.31 12.84
C VAL A 516 1.93 -49.12 13.65
N GLY A 517 3.09 -49.40 13.06
CA GLY A 517 4.38 -49.24 13.74
C GLY A 517 4.71 -47.77 14.00
N SER A 518 5.48 -47.50 15.05
CA SER A 518 5.89 -46.14 15.39
C SER A 518 6.73 -45.49 14.27
N GLY A 519 6.37 -44.27 13.88
CA GLY A 519 7.01 -43.55 12.79
C GLY A 519 6.75 -44.18 11.42
N GLU A 520 5.68 -44.97 11.29
CA GLU A 520 5.22 -45.53 10.01
C GLU A 520 4.02 -44.75 9.46
N GLN A 521 3.99 -44.56 8.14
CA GLN A 521 2.93 -43.87 7.42
C GLN A 521 2.02 -44.89 6.77
N VAL A 522 0.72 -44.64 6.86
CA VAL A 522 -0.28 -45.33 6.06
C VAL A 522 -1.30 -44.36 5.49
N LEU A 523 -1.78 -44.66 4.29
CA LEU A 523 -2.86 -43.95 3.62
C LEU A 523 -4.13 -44.77 3.73
N PHE A 524 -5.28 -44.14 3.97
CA PHE A 524 -6.55 -44.85 3.97
C PHE A 524 -7.69 -43.98 3.49
N LYS A 525 -8.78 -44.63 3.09
CA LYS A 525 -10.02 -43.97 2.71
C LYS A 525 -11.06 -44.10 3.81
N PHE A 526 -11.71 -43.00 4.15
CA PHE A 526 -12.89 -43.01 5.02
C PHE A 526 -13.95 -42.03 4.47
N GLY A 527 -15.13 -42.56 4.15
CA GLY A 527 -16.15 -41.78 3.45
C GLY A 527 -15.72 -41.39 2.03
N ALA A 528 -15.80 -40.10 1.72
CA ALA A 528 -15.42 -39.54 0.42
C ALA A 528 -13.95 -39.07 0.36
N ASP A 529 -13.26 -39.05 1.50
CA ASP A 529 -11.96 -38.40 1.67
C ASP A 529 -10.85 -39.43 1.86
N ALA A 530 -9.63 -39.02 1.52
CA ALA A 530 -8.40 -39.76 1.85
C ALA A 530 -7.74 -39.16 3.10
N TYR A 531 -6.98 -39.98 3.80
CA TYR A 531 -6.30 -39.60 5.04
C TYR A 531 -4.89 -40.15 5.04
N SER A 532 -3.94 -39.33 5.48
CA SER A 532 -2.59 -39.76 5.85
C SER A 532 -2.49 -39.85 7.36
N PHE A 533 -2.08 -41.02 7.86
CA PHE A 533 -1.88 -41.28 9.27
C PHE A 533 -0.43 -41.68 9.54
N VAL A 534 0.17 -41.08 10.56
CA VAL A 534 1.51 -41.42 11.05
C VAL A 534 1.40 -41.72 12.54
N ALA A 535 1.78 -42.94 12.92
CA ALA A 535 1.74 -43.36 14.32
C ALA A 535 2.93 -42.81 15.10
N ASP A 536 2.68 -42.42 16.34
CA ASP A 536 3.67 -41.99 17.31
C ASP A 536 4.39 -43.19 17.98
N ALA A 537 5.13 -42.96 19.07
CA ALA A 537 5.81 -44.04 19.80
C ALA A 537 4.89 -44.84 20.74
N THR A 538 3.65 -44.41 20.94
CA THR A 538 2.74 -44.83 21.98
C THR A 538 1.48 -45.45 21.38
N ALA A 539 1.55 -46.74 21.05
CA ALA A 539 0.43 -47.46 20.43
C ALA A 539 -0.92 -47.24 21.15
N GLY A 540 -1.91 -46.76 20.39
CA GLY A 540 -3.27 -46.48 20.86
C GLY A 540 -3.48 -45.07 21.42
N ASP A 541 -2.44 -44.24 21.53
CA ASP A 541 -2.55 -42.84 21.91
C ASP A 541 -2.78 -41.95 20.67
N ILE A 542 -4.05 -41.89 20.25
CA ILE A 542 -4.39 -41.13 19.04
C ILE A 542 -4.04 -39.64 19.13
N ALA A 543 -3.89 -39.05 20.33
CA ALA A 543 -3.56 -37.63 20.46
C ALA A 543 -2.08 -37.32 20.18
N GLY A 544 -1.21 -38.33 20.27
CA GLY A 544 0.20 -38.23 19.89
C GLY A 544 0.45 -38.49 18.40
N ASP A 545 -0.54 -39.06 17.70
CA ASP A 545 -0.45 -39.42 16.29
C ASP A 545 -0.73 -38.22 15.37
N SER A 546 -0.19 -38.29 14.15
CA SER A 546 -0.47 -37.30 13.11
C SER A 546 -1.58 -37.77 12.16
N LEU A 547 -2.48 -36.86 11.78
CA LEU A 547 -3.56 -37.13 10.85
C LEU A 547 -3.83 -35.93 9.94
N ILE A 548 -3.70 -36.15 8.63
CA ILE A 548 -3.98 -35.13 7.61
C ILE A 548 -5.12 -35.62 6.72
N LYS A 549 -6.10 -34.77 6.48
CA LYS A 549 -7.25 -35.03 5.61
C LYS A 549 -7.00 -34.45 4.21
N LEU A 550 -7.27 -35.25 3.18
CA LEU A 550 -7.26 -34.86 1.77
C LEU A 550 -8.70 -34.92 1.23
N THR A 551 -9.32 -33.75 1.05
CA THR A 551 -10.75 -33.64 0.76
C THR A 551 -11.08 -34.14 -0.66
N GLY A 552 -12.04 -35.06 -0.78
CA GLY A 552 -12.52 -35.55 -2.08
C GLY A 552 -11.51 -36.37 -2.90
N VAL A 553 -10.34 -36.67 -2.34
CA VAL A 553 -9.27 -37.41 -3.02
C VAL A 553 -9.53 -38.91 -3.01
N ASP A 554 -9.30 -39.55 -4.16
CA ASP A 554 -9.26 -41.00 -4.24
C ASP A 554 -7.90 -41.52 -3.77
N ALA A 555 -7.85 -42.12 -2.57
CA ALA A 555 -6.63 -42.66 -1.96
C ALA A 555 -5.88 -43.67 -2.86
N THR A 556 -6.55 -44.29 -3.85
CA THR A 556 -5.89 -45.20 -4.81
C THR A 556 -5.00 -44.49 -5.82
N LYS A 557 -5.09 -43.16 -5.90
CA LYS A 557 -4.24 -42.32 -6.74
C LYS A 557 -3.06 -41.73 -5.98
N LEU A 558 -2.86 -42.12 -4.73
CA LEU A 558 -1.80 -41.60 -3.88
C LEU A 558 -0.66 -42.60 -3.77
N VAL A 559 0.55 -42.08 -3.60
CA VAL A 559 1.74 -42.85 -3.29
C VAL A 559 2.53 -42.15 -2.19
N THR A 560 3.09 -42.93 -1.28
CA THR A 560 4.09 -42.46 -0.33
C THR A 560 5.49 -42.76 -0.87
N ASP A 561 6.35 -41.74 -0.94
CA ASP A 561 7.78 -41.89 -1.23
C ASP A 561 8.61 -41.31 -0.07
N GLY A 562 8.88 -42.17 0.92
CA GLY A 562 9.58 -41.77 2.13
C GLY A 562 8.77 -40.78 2.96
N ALA A 563 9.09 -39.49 2.83
CA ALA A 563 8.45 -38.43 3.61
C ALA A 563 7.45 -37.59 2.77
N THR A 564 7.25 -37.94 1.49
CA THR A 564 6.33 -37.24 0.62
C THR A 564 5.11 -38.08 0.28
N ILE A 565 3.95 -37.43 0.18
CA ILE A 565 2.76 -37.98 -0.47
C ILE A 565 2.61 -37.27 -1.81
N GLU A 566 2.51 -38.04 -2.89
CA GLU A 566 2.36 -37.53 -4.25
C GLU A 566 1.15 -38.16 -4.95
N PHE A 567 0.67 -37.51 -6.01
CA PHE A 567 -0.27 -38.11 -6.93
C PHE A 567 0.40 -39.03 -7.94
N LEU A 568 -0.18 -40.21 -8.13
CA LEU A 568 0.17 -41.13 -9.21
C LEU A 568 -0.19 -40.51 -10.56
N ALA A 569 0.82 -40.42 -11.43
CA ALA A 569 0.72 -39.93 -12.81
C ALA A 569 -0.15 -40.80 -13.73
#